data_AF-A0A4Y7WRS4-F1
#
_entry.id   AF-A0A4Y7WRS4-F1
#
_cell.length_a   1.000
_cell.length_b   1.000
_cell.length_c   1.000
_cell.angle_alpha   90.00
_cell.angle_beta   90.00
_cell.angle_gamma   90.00
#
_symmetry.space_group_name_H-M   'P 1'
#
loop_
_entity.id
_entity.type
_entity.pdbx_description
1 polymer ?
#
loop_
_entity_poly.entity_id
_entity_poly.type
_entity_poly.pdbx_seq_one_letter_code
_entity_poly.pdbx_strand_id
1 'polypeptide(L)'
;MTVTPNPLSLITKTLLTHLETGLPSEDDQRDAYIDQVMQLLNERQQLIEHLSIDEIKSGFLQDEEKQINEFLGTQRTEIKQDIQRFTKQKDGRHKYQRTYASTQAGVFLDKTST
;
A
#
# COMPACT_ATOMS: atom_id res chain seq x y z
N MET A 1 37.12 0.75 16.24
CA MET A 1 36.82 -0.34 15.28
C MET A 1 35.58 0.07 14.52
N THR A 2 35.73 0.47 13.26
CA THR A 2 34.59 0.81 12.39
C THR A 2 33.96 -0.49 11.92
N VAL A 3 32.87 -0.89 12.57
CA VAL A 3 32.06 -2.03 12.12
C VAL A 3 31.50 -1.64 10.76
N THR A 4 32.06 -2.18 9.68
CA THR A 4 31.43 -2.08 8.36
C THR A 4 30.05 -2.70 8.46
N PRO A 5 28.96 -1.95 8.23
CA PRO A 5 27.62 -2.49 8.37
C PRO A 5 27.43 -3.63 7.37
N ASN A 6 26.91 -4.77 7.84
CA ASN A 6 26.52 -5.88 6.98
C ASN A 6 25.57 -5.34 5.88
N PRO A 7 25.83 -5.60 4.59
CA PRO A 7 25.00 -5.10 3.49
C PRO A 7 23.52 -5.46 3.68
N LEU A 8 23.22 -6.63 4.25
CA LEU A 8 21.86 -7.05 4.55
C LEU A 8 21.21 -6.22 5.67
N SER A 9 21.97 -5.85 6.70
CA SER A 9 21.47 -4.96 7.76
C SER A 9 21.23 -3.55 7.23
N LEU A 10 22.05 -3.08 6.30
CA LEU A 10 21.88 -1.76 5.69
C LEU A 10 20.60 -1.71 4.87
N ILE A 11 20.40 -2.67 3.95
CA ILE A 11 19.20 -2.68 3.11
C ILE A 11 17.92 -2.89 3.92
N THR A 12 17.98 -3.71 4.97
CA THR A 12 16.85 -3.92 5.89
C THR A 12 16.47 -2.62 6.61
N LYS A 13 17.46 -1.84 7.06
CA LYS A 13 17.20 -0.53 7.67
C LYS A 13 16.63 0.47 6.67
N THR A 14 17.18 0.54 5.46
CA THR A 14 16.66 1.40 4.39
C THR A 14 15.20 1.07 4.08
N LEU A 15 14.88 -0.22 3.93
CA LEU A 15 13.52 -0.69 3.72
C LEU A 15 12.60 -0.28 4.88
N LEU A 16 13.03 -0.48 6.13
CA LEU A 16 12.25 -0.06 7.30
C LEU A 16 11.97 1.45 7.31
N THR A 17 12.96 2.28 6.99
CA THR A 17 12.77 3.73 6.89
C THR A 17 11.74 4.09 5.83
N HIS A 18 11.74 3.43 4.66
CA HIS A 18 10.71 3.64 3.66
C HIS A 18 9.33 3.20 4.15
N LEU A 19 9.23 2.01 4.75
CA LEU A 19 7.95 1.47 5.21
C LEU A 19 7.35 2.26 6.39
N GLU A 20 8.18 2.84 7.25
CA GLU A 20 7.76 3.70 8.37
C GLU A 20 7.07 4.98 7.90
N THR A 21 7.49 5.53 6.75
CA THR A 21 6.85 6.73 6.19
C THR A 21 5.44 6.48 5.64
N GLY A 22 5.08 5.21 5.39
CA GLY A 22 3.76 4.84 4.87
C GLY A 22 3.61 5.02 3.36
N LEU A 23 2.39 4.78 2.85
CA LEU A 23 2.07 4.96 1.43
C LEU A 23 1.98 6.46 1.10
N PRO A 24 2.60 6.93 -0.01
CA PRO A 24 2.37 8.28 -0.51
C PRO A 24 0.89 8.52 -0.83
N SER A 25 0.44 9.77 -0.69
CA SER A 25 -0.96 10.12 -0.99
C SER A 25 -1.23 10.40 -2.47
N GLU A 26 -0.21 10.82 -3.22
CA GLU A 26 -0.32 11.14 -4.65
C GLU A 26 -0.11 9.89 -5.51
N ASP A 27 -1.01 9.60 -6.45
CA ASP A 27 -1.02 8.36 -7.25
C ASP A 27 0.30 8.16 -8.02
N ASP A 28 0.83 9.20 -8.70
CA ASP A 28 2.10 9.11 -9.43
C ASP A 28 3.29 8.80 -8.52
N GLN A 29 3.25 9.26 -7.26
CA GLN A 29 4.29 8.99 -6.27
C GLN A 29 4.15 7.59 -5.66
N ARG A 30 2.93 7.05 -5.61
CA ARG A 30 2.66 5.69 -5.10
C ARG A 30 3.26 4.63 -6.00
N ASP A 31 3.11 4.76 -7.31
CA ASP A 31 3.67 3.78 -8.26
C ASP A 31 5.19 3.74 -8.15
N ALA A 32 5.85 4.90 -8.16
CA ALA A 32 7.29 5.01 -7.98
C ALA A 32 7.77 4.46 -6.62
N TYR A 33 7.02 4.72 -5.55
CA TYR A 33 7.31 4.18 -4.22
C TYR A 33 7.19 2.64 -4.18
N ILE A 34 6.15 2.07 -4.80
CA ILE A 34 5.95 0.62 -4.88
C ILE A 34 7.13 -0.02 -5.61
N ASP A 35 7.53 0.54 -6.75
CA ASP A 35 8.68 0.05 -7.52
C ASP A 35 9.97 0.08 -6.69
N GLN A 36 10.20 1.17 -5.95
CA GLN A 36 11.36 1.29 -5.06
C GLN A 36 11.34 0.27 -3.92
N VAL A 37 10.20 0.07 -3.25
CA VAL A 37 10.04 -0.94 -2.20
C VAL A 37 10.24 -2.36 -2.76
N MET A 38 9.75 -2.63 -3.96
CA MET A 38 9.95 -3.92 -4.63
C MET A 38 11.42 -4.18 -4.96
N GLN A 39 12.17 -3.16 -5.41
CA GLN A 39 13.61 -3.29 -5.65
C GLN A 39 14.36 -3.63 -4.35
N LEU A 40 14.08 -2.90 -3.27
CA LEU A 40 14.71 -3.15 -1.95
C LEU A 40 14.39 -4.56 -1.42
N LEU A 41 13.15 -5.03 -1.59
CA LEU A 41 12.75 -6.39 -1.20
C LEU A 41 13.48 -7.45 -2.02
N ASN A 42 13.63 -7.25 -3.33
CA ASN A 42 14.35 -8.18 -4.21
C ASN A 42 15.84 -8.25 -3.88
N GLU A 43 16.50 -7.10 -3.70
CA GLU A 43 17.91 -7.05 -3.31
C GLU A 43 18.12 -7.69 -1.93
N ARG A 44 17.20 -7.44 -0.98
CA ARG A 44 17.22 -8.10 0.33
C ARG A 44 17.10 -9.61 0.22
N GLN A 45 16.19 -10.09 -0.63
CA GLN A 45 16.00 -11.52 -0.87
C GLN A 45 17.27 -12.18 -1.44
N GLN A 46 17.92 -11.54 -2.40
CA GLN A 46 19.20 -12.02 -2.95
C GLN A 46 20.27 -12.15 -1.86
N LEU A 47 20.37 -11.17 -0.96
CA LEU A 47 21.32 -11.23 0.16
C LEU A 47 20.96 -12.31 1.18
N ILE A 48 19.67 -12.55 1.42
CA ILE A 48 19.19 -13.63 2.30
C ILE A 48 19.52 -15.01 1.72
N GLU A 49 19.39 -15.19 0.41
CA GLU A 49 19.72 -16.46 -0.27
C GLU A 49 21.19 -16.86 -0.14
N HIS A 50 22.07 -15.89 0.14
CA HIS A 50 23.50 -16.12 0.38
C HIS A 50 23.86 -16.30 1.86
N LEU A 51 22.90 -16.22 2.78
CA LEU A 51 23.16 -16.45 4.21
C LEU A 51 23.47 -17.92 4.50
N SER A 52 24.38 -18.13 5.43
CA SER A 52 24.65 -19.44 5.99
C SER A 52 23.51 -19.91 6.91
N ILE A 53 23.38 -21.22 7.07
CA ILE A 53 22.38 -21.83 7.97
C ILE A 53 22.55 -21.34 9.42
N ASP A 54 23.78 -21.08 9.84
CA ASP A 54 24.07 -20.59 11.20
C ASP A 54 23.61 -19.14 11.40
N GLU A 55 23.75 -18.29 10.39
CA GLU A 55 23.22 -16.92 10.39
C GLU A 55 21.69 -16.92 10.41
N ILE A 56 21.04 -17.81 9.65
CA ILE A 56 19.58 -17.94 9.68
C ILE A 56 19.10 -18.37 11.07
N LYS A 57 19.77 -19.34 11.70
CA LYS A 57 19.43 -19.83 13.06
C LYS A 57 19.70 -18.81 14.15
N SER A 58 20.62 -17.87 13.93
CA SER A 58 20.97 -16.84 14.92
C SER A 58 19.83 -15.84 15.17
N GLY A 59 18.82 -15.79 14.30
CA GLY A 59 17.72 -14.84 14.41
C GLY A 59 18.16 -13.39 14.17
N PHE A 60 19.28 -13.18 13.48
CA PHE A 60 19.97 -11.90 13.29
C PHE A 60 19.08 -10.74 12.79
N LEU A 61 17.93 -11.05 12.17
CA LEU A 61 17.00 -10.06 11.61
C LEU A 61 15.54 -10.33 12.01
N GLN A 62 15.31 -11.10 13.07
CA GLN A 62 13.95 -11.55 13.42
C GLN A 62 13.04 -10.38 13.82
N ASP A 63 13.57 -9.38 14.51
CA ASP A 63 12.82 -8.20 14.93
C ASP A 63 12.50 -7.30 13.73
N GLU A 64 13.47 -7.07 12.84
CA GLU A 64 13.27 -6.30 11.62
C GLU A 64 12.27 -6.98 10.68
N GLU A 65 12.32 -8.31 10.56
CA GLU A 65 11.35 -9.08 9.76
C GLU A 65 9.93 -8.91 10.31
N LYS A 66 9.77 -8.94 11.64
CA LYS A 66 8.47 -8.70 12.26
C LYS A 66 7.95 -7.29 11.94
N GLN A 67 8.80 -6.27 12.05
CA GLN A 67 8.45 -4.89 11.74
C GLN A 67 8.08 -4.68 10.27
N ILE A 68 8.87 -5.23 9.34
CA ILE A 68 8.58 -5.19 7.91
C ILE A 68 7.19 -5.79 7.63
N ASN A 69 6.89 -6.96 8.21
CA ASN A 69 5.60 -7.61 8.02
C ASN A 69 4.43 -6.81 8.60
N GLU A 70 4.63 -6.14 9.74
CA GLU A 70 3.63 -5.26 10.34
C GLU A 70 3.32 -4.04 9.45
N PHE A 71 4.36 -3.36 8.95
CA PHE A 71 4.18 -2.19 8.08
C PHE A 71 3.56 -2.57 6.74
N LEU A 72 4.04 -3.64 6.09
CA LEU A 72 3.44 -4.15 4.86
C LEU A 72 1.98 -4.60 5.08
N GLY A 73 1.67 -5.19 6.23
CA GLY A 73 0.30 -5.55 6.62
C GLY A 73 -0.61 -4.33 6.75
N THR A 74 -0.10 -3.25 7.33
CA THR A 74 -0.80 -1.97 7.46
C THR A 74 -1.05 -1.35 6.07
N GLN A 75 -0.01 -1.21 5.25
CA GLN A 75 -0.12 -0.66 3.88
C GLN A 75 -1.07 -1.50 3.01
N ARG A 76 -1.02 -2.84 3.11
CA ARG A 76 -1.96 -3.73 2.42
C ARG A 76 -3.41 -3.49 2.85
N THR A 77 -3.63 -3.19 4.12
CA THR A 77 -4.97 -2.90 4.64
C THR A 77 -5.49 -1.58 4.10
N GLU A 78 -4.63 -0.56 4.04
CA GLU A 78 -4.94 0.73 3.43
C GLU A 78 -5.34 0.58 1.95
N ILE A 79 -4.53 -0.12 1.15
CA ILE A 79 -4.83 -0.39 -0.26
C ILE A 79 -6.19 -1.12 -0.42
N LYS A 80 -6.50 -2.08 0.45
CA LYS A 80 -7.81 -2.77 0.42
C LYS A 80 -8.96 -1.80 0.70
N GLN A 81 -8.79 -0.86 1.63
CA GLN A 81 -9.80 0.15 1.92
C GLN A 81 -10.00 1.10 0.74
N ASP A 82 -8.92 1.51 0.07
CA ASP A 82 -8.99 2.34 -1.14
C ASP A 82 -9.79 1.65 -2.25
N ILE A 83 -9.51 0.37 -2.51
CA ILE A 83 -10.24 -0.43 -3.50
C ILE A 83 -11.74 -0.48 -3.14
N GLN A 84 -12.08 -0.72 -1.87
CA GLN A 84 -13.47 -0.74 -1.41
C GLN A 84 -14.16 0.63 -1.57
N ARG A 85 -13.46 1.73 -1.29
CA ARG A 85 -13.98 3.09 -1.49
C ARG A 85 -14.24 3.35 -2.97
N PHE A 86 -13.32 2.98 -3.84
CA PHE A 86 -13.46 3.10 -5.29
C PHE A 86 -14.66 2.32 -5.82
N THR A 87 -14.82 1.05 -5.40
CA THR A 87 -15.99 0.23 -5.76
C THR A 87 -17.30 0.87 -5.30
N LYS A 88 -17.38 1.33 -4.05
CA LYS A 88 -18.57 2.00 -3.51
C LYS A 88 -18.89 3.31 -4.25
N GLN A 89 -17.88 4.11 -4.60
CA GLN A 89 -18.06 5.35 -5.33
C GLN A 89 -18.59 5.08 -6.75
N LYS A 90 -18.07 4.05 -7.42
CA LYS A 90 -18.57 3.60 -8.72
C LYS A 90 -20.03 3.16 -8.63
N ASP A 91 -20.37 2.33 -7.64
CA ASP A 91 -21.75 1.86 -7.44
C ASP A 91 -22.71 3.02 -7.11
N GLY A 92 -22.27 3.97 -6.29
CA GLY A 92 -23.02 5.19 -5.97
C GLY A 92 -23.30 6.02 -7.23
N ARG A 93 -22.28 6.31 -8.05
CA ARG A 93 -22.44 7.02 -9.33
C ARG A 93 -23.43 6.31 -10.26
N HIS A 94 -23.36 4.99 -10.38
CA HIS A 94 -24.31 4.22 -11.18
C HIS A 94 -25.76 4.29 -10.65
N LYS A 95 -25.94 4.29 -9.32
CA LYS A 95 -27.27 4.47 -8.70
C LYS A 95 -27.84 5.86 -8.97
N TYR A 96 -27.07 6.92 -8.75
CA TYR A 96 -27.51 8.29 -9.06
C TYR A 96 -27.84 8.46 -10.54
N GLN A 97 -27.01 7.93 -11.45
CA GLN A 97 -27.27 8.02 -12.89
C GLN A 97 -28.57 7.29 -13.28
N ARG A 98 -28.89 6.14 -12.68
CA ARG A 98 -30.20 5.47 -12.87
C ARG A 98 -31.37 6.26 -12.28
N THR A 99 -31.21 6.84 -11.09
CA THR A 99 -32.28 7.59 -10.41
C THR A 99 -32.59 8.93 -11.10
N TYR A 100 -31.59 9.59 -11.69
CA TYR A 100 -31.78 10.83 -12.46
C TYR A 100 -32.08 10.60 -13.94
N ALA A 101 -31.72 9.44 -14.50
CA ALA A 101 -32.14 9.07 -15.87
C ALA A 101 -33.66 8.88 -15.98
N SER A 102 -34.35 8.44 -14.91
CA SER A 102 -35.81 8.34 -14.92
C SER A 102 -36.54 9.68 -14.78
N THR A 103 -35.83 10.77 -14.42
CA THR A 103 -36.41 12.11 -14.26
C THR A 103 -36.19 13.04 -15.46
N GLN A 104 -35.41 12.62 -16.47
CA GLN A 104 -35.29 13.36 -17.73
C GLN A 104 -36.45 13.08 -18.71
N ALA A 105 -37.33 12.12 -18.41
CA ALA A 105 -38.61 11.95 -19.09
C ALA A 105 -39.68 12.87 -18.46
N GLY A 106 -39.56 14.18 -18.74
CA GLY A 106 -40.66 15.15 -18.77
C GLY A 106 -41.75 15.07 -17.69
N VAL A 107 -41.41 15.20 -16.40
CA VAL A 107 -42.43 15.51 -15.38
C VAL A 107 -42.26 16.95 -14.92
N PHE A 108 -43.07 17.84 -15.51
CA PHE A 108 -43.31 19.17 -14.97
C PHE A 108 -44.23 19.01 -13.75
N LEU A 109 -43.71 19.29 -12.56
CA LEU A 109 -44.55 19.50 -11.38
C LEU A 109 -45.25 20.85 -11.55
N ASP A 110 -46.46 20.82 -12.08
CA ASP A 110 -47.36 21.96 -12.03
C ASP A 110 -47.68 22.25 -10.57
N LYS A 111 -47.18 23.38 -10.08
CA LYS A 111 -47.56 23.93 -8.79
C LYS A 111 -48.86 24.68 -9.00
N THR A 112 -49.99 24.01 -8.86
CA THR A 112 -51.24 24.74 -8.65
C THR A 112 -51.26 25.24 -7.21
N SER A 113 -51.16 26.57 -7.07
CA SER A 113 -51.56 27.28 -5.87
C SER A 113 -53.04 26.99 -5.58
N THR A 114 -53.34 26.52 -4.38
CA THR A 114 -54.48 26.98 -3.55
C THR A 114 -54.26 26.62 -2.10
#